data_AF-A0A257UVW1-F1
#
_entry.id   AF-A0A257UVW1-F1
#
_cell.length_a   1.000
_cell.length_b   1.000
_cell.length_c   1.000
_cell.angle_alpha   90.00
_cell.angle_beta   90.00
_cell.angle_gamma   90.00
#
_symmetry.space_group_name_H-M   'P 1'
#
loop_
_entity.id
_entity.type
_entity.pdbx_description
1 polymer ?
#
loop_
_entity_poly.entity_id
_entity_poly.type
_entity_poly.pdbx_seq_one_letter_code
_entity_poly.pdbx_strand_id
1 'polypeptide(L)' 'MNIRCANCSAEIPLERDEEFLVCPFCNSSLYLDRAHTFKSFLVKPAVSSAGAVNRLAQELARR' A
#
# COMPACT_ATOMS: atom_id res chain seq x y z
N MET A 1 -1.68 -6.01 -3.42
CA MET A 1 -2.28 -5.36 -2.22
C MET A 1 -3.32 -6.33 -1.68
N ASN A 2 -3.56 -6.40 -0.36
CA ASN A 2 -4.58 -7.30 0.19
C ASN A 2 -5.68 -6.47 0.83
N ILE A 3 -6.94 -6.90 0.68
CA ILE A 3 -8.08 -6.38 1.43
C ILE A 3 -8.70 -7.50 2.25
N ARG A 4 -9.51 -7.13 3.23
CA ARG A 4 -10.32 -8.08 3.99
C ARG A 4 -11.75 -8.07 3.49
N CYS A 5 -12.31 -9.25 3.27
CA CYS A 5 -13.73 -9.40 2.97
C CYS A 5 -14.57 -8.83 4.13
N ALA A 6 -15.50 -7.91 3.85
CA ALA A 6 -16.39 -7.36 4.86
C ALA A 6 -17.33 -8.40 5.49
N ASN A 7 -17.57 -9.54 4.82
CA ASN A 7 -18.46 -10.59 5.31
C ASN A 7 -17.71 -11.67 6.11
N CYS A 8 -16.71 -12.32 5.50
CA CYS A 8 -16.01 -13.46 6.14
C CYS A 8 -14.62 -13.12 6.70
N SER A 9 -14.17 -11.87 6.60
CA SER A 9 -12.84 -11.41 7.06
C SER A 9 -11.62 -12.06 6.38
N ALA A 10 -11.81 -12.90 5.37
CA ALA A 10 -10.72 -13.52 4.63
C ALA A 10 -9.89 -12.44 3.90
N GLU A 11 -8.58 -12.67 3.84
CA GLU A 11 -7.67 -11.83 3.05
C GLU A 11 -7.77 -12.21 1.57
N ILE A 12 -8.06 -11.21 0.74
CA ILE A 12 -8.23 -11.35 -0.71
C ILE A 12 -7.12 -10.55 -1.39
N PRO A 13 -6.34 -11.18 -2.28
CA PRO A 13 -5.37 -10.45 -3.11
C PRO A 13 -6.11 -9.56 -4.10
N LEU A 14 -5.78 -8.27 -4.08
CA LEU A 14 -6.15 -7.29 -5.09
C LEU A 14 -5.08 -7.30 -6.17
N GLU A 15 -5.35 -8.03 -7.25
CA GLU A 15 -4.44 -8.16 -8.40
C GLU A 15 -4.64 -7.08 -9.47
N ARG A 16 -5.83 -6.47 -9.54
CA ARG A 16 -6.20 -5.54 -10.61
C ARG A 16 -7.01 -4.36 -10.12
N ASP A 17 -7.10 -3.35 -10.97
CA ASP A 17 -7.93 -2.15 -10.78
C ASP A 17 -9.43 -2.44 -10.99
N GLU A 18 -9.95 -3.56 -10.50
CA GLU A 18 -11.36 -3.97 -10.62
C GLU A 18 -12.21 -3.39 -9.47
N GLU A 19 -13.35 -2.79 -9.79
CA GLU A 19 -14.26 -2.18 -8.80
C GLU A 19 -15.17 -3.21 -8.11
N PHE A 20 -15.47 -4.31 -8.80
CA PHE A 20 -16.30 -5.40 -8.30
C PHE A 20 -15.47 -6.65 -8.23
N LEU A 21 -15.52 -7.33 -7.08
CA LEU A 21 -14.83 -8.58 -6.86
C LEU A 21 -15.71 -9.56 -6.08
N VAL A 22 -15.49 -10.85 -6.33
CA VAL A 22 -16.19 -11.92 -5.60
C VAL A 22 -15.21 -12.55 -4.64
N CYS A 23 -15.58 -12.64 -3.36
CA CYS A 23 -14.77 -13.30 -2.36
C CYS A 23 -14.71 -14.82 -2.64
N PRO A 24 -13.52 -15.42 -2.84
CA PRO A 24 -13.41 -16.85 -3.15
C PRO A 24 -13.73 -17.77 -1.96
N PHE A 25 -13.86 -17.21 -0.74
CA PHE A 25 -14.08 -17.97 0.48
C PHE A 25 -15.56 -18.07 0.89
N CYS A 26 -16.32 -16.98 0.72
CA CYS A 26 -17.74 -16.93 1.13
C CYS A 26 -18.68 -16.52 -0.01
N ASN A 27 -18.15 -16.36 -1.22
CA ASN A 27 -18.89 -16.02 -2.44
C ASN A 27 -19.65 -14.68 -2.37
N SER A 28 -19.33 -13.81 -1.41
CA SER A 28 -19.94 -12.48 -1.31
C SER A 28 -19.38 -11.55 -2.37
N SER A 29 -20.27 -10.76 -2.98
CA SER A 29 -19.88 -9.66 -3.87
C SER A 29 -19.40 -8.47 -3.04
N LEU A 30 -18.25 -7.93 -3.41
CA LEU A 30 -17.61 -6.80 -2.75
C LEU A 30 -17.46 -5.67 -3.78
N TYR A 31 -17.80 -4.46 -3.37
CA TYR A 31 -17.61 -3.24 -4.16
C TYR A 31 -16.51 -2.40 -3.52
N LEU A 32 -15.52 -2.00 -4.31
CA LEU A 32 -14.46 -1.09 -3.91
C LEU A 32 -14.80 0.32 -4.37
N ASP A 33 -15.25 1.15 -3.44
CA ASP A 33 -15.49 2.56 -3.70
C ASP A 33 -14.16 3.31 -3.81
N ARG A 34 -13.74 3.58 -5.05
CA ARG A 34 -12.46 4.22 -5.33
C ARG A 34 -12.49 5.73 -5.13
N ALA A 35 -13.67 6.36 -5.12
CA ALA A 35 -13.81 7.81 -4.91
C ALA A 35 -13.25 8.24 -3.54
N HIS A 36 -13.20 7.30 -2.60
CA HIS A 36 -12.68 7.50 -1.25
C HIS A 36 -11.37 6.73 -0.98
N THR A 37 -10.66 6.27 -2.01
CA THR A 37 -9.33 5.63 -1.86
C THR A 37 -8.20 6.51 -2.36
N PHE A 38 -7.10 6.57 -1.60
CA PHE A 38 -5.87 7.24 -2.02
C PHE A 38 -4.83 6.18 -2.42
N LYS A 39 -4.26 6.30 -3.63
CA LYS A 39 -3.12 5.46 -4.05
C LYS A 39 -1.87 5.94 -3.31
N SER A 40 -1.41 5.19 -2.30
CA SER A 40 -0.12 5.44 -1.66
C SER A 40 0.99 4.74 -2.46
N PHE A 41 1.88 5.52 -3.07
CA PHE A 41 3.07 4.98 -3.73
C PHE A 41 4.19 4.79 -2.71
N LEU A 42 4.60 3.55 -2.48
CA LEU A 42 5.83 3.25 -1.75
C LEU A 42 7.01 3.37 -2.72
N VAL A 43 7.61 4.56 -2.78
CA VAL A 43 8.80 4.80 -3.58
C VAL A 43 10.01 4.32 -2.80
N LYS A 44 10.83 3.46 -3.41
CA LYS A 44 12.10 3.04 -2.83
C LYS A 44 12.98 4.28 -2.61
N PRO A 45 13.52 4.52 -1.40
CA PRO A 45 14.42 5.65 -1.17
C PRO A 45 15.59 5.61 -2.16
N ALA A 46 15.88 6.75 -2.78
CA ALA A 46 16.99 6.89 -3.72
C ALA A 46 18.38 6.82 -3.04
N VAL A 47 18.41 6.93 -1.71
CA VAL A 47 19.63 6.86 -0.91
C VAL A 47 19.62 5.60 -0.05
N SER A 48 20.79 4.97 0.09
CA SER A 48 20.99 3.92 1.08
C SER A 48 20.94 4.52 2.49
N SER A 49 20.66 3.69 3.49
CA SER A 49 20.68 4.09 4.91
C SER A 49 22.03 4.72 5.29
N ALA A 50 23.14 4.10 4.88
CA ALA A 50 24.49 4.64 5.09
C ALA A 50 24.69 6.00 4.40
N GLY A 51 24.20 6.16 3.16
CA GLY A 51 24.26 7.43 2.43
C GLY A 51 23.43 8.54 3.07
N ALA A 52 22.28 8.20 3.65
CA ALA A 52 21.42 9.14 4.37
C ALA A 52 22.10 9.65 5.65
N VAL A 53 22.74 8.77 6.42
CA VAL A 53 23.48 9.13 7.64
C VAL A 53 24.64 10.08 7.31
N ASN A 54 25.40 9.79 6.26
CA ASN A 54 26.52 10.64 5.83
C ASN A 54 26.06 12.03 5.39
N ARG A 55 24.95 12.14 4.64
CA ARG A 55 24.38 13.44 4.25
C ARG A 55 23.89 14.23 5.47
N LEU A 56 23.23 13.56 6.42
CA LEU A 56 22.79 14.21 7.64
C LEU A 56 23.97 14.78 8.44
N ALA A 57 25.05 14.01 8.58
CA ALA A 57 26.25 14.47 9.27
C ALA A 57 26.88 15.71 8.60
N GLN A 58 26.93 15.73 7.27
CA GLN A 58 27.43 16.87 6.49
C GLN A 58 26.58 18.13 6.69
N GLU A 59 25.25 18.00 6.72
CA GLU A 59 24.34 19.14 6.92
C GLU A 59 24.38 19.68 8.35
N LEU A 60 24.54 18.82 9.35
CA LEU A 60 24.71 19.24 10.75
C LEU A 60 26.02 19.99 10.97
N ALA A 61 27.10 19.57 10.30
CA ALA A 61 28.41 20.24 10.38
C ALA A 61 28.46 21.61 9.67
N ARG A 62 27.45 21.93 8.86
CA ARG A 62 27.31 23.23 8.16
C ARG A 62 26.59 24.30 8.99
N ARG A 63 25.98 23.93 10.13
CA ARG A 63 25.31 24.84 11.06
C ARG A 63 26.25 25.29 12.15
#